data_AF-A0A845TTB5-F1
#
_entry.id   AF-A0A845TTB5-F1
#
_cell.length_a   1.000
_cell.length_b   1.000
_cell.length_c   1.000
_cell.angle_alpha   90.00
_cell.angle_beta   90.00
_cell.angle_gamma   90.00
#
_symmetry.space_group_name_H-M   'P 1'
#
loop_
_entity.id
_entity.type
_entity.pdbx_description
1 polymer ?
#
loop_
_entity_poly.entity_id
_entity_poly.type
_entity_poly.pdbx_seq_one_letter_code
_entity_poly.pdbx_strand_id
1 'polypeptide(L)' 'MYLNTDHLKRCIATLQSSLTLFGQAAPASIEQEIFRNAVVKGYELTQETEALLRRSFGEENTSA' A
#
# COMPACT_ATOMS: atom_id res chain seq x y z
N MET A 1 -0.32 -21.22 -11.32
CA MET A 1 0.35 -19.92 -11.61
C MET A 1 0.86 -19.36 -10.29
N TYR A 2 2.02 -18.69 -10.24
CA TYR A 2 2.53 -18.11 -8.97
C TYR A 2 1.92 -16.73 -8.79
N LEU A 3 1.15 -16.55 -7.72
CA LEU A 3 0.51 -15.27 -7.46
C LEU A 3 1.55 -14.27 -6.97
N ASN A 4 1.87 -13.29 -7.81
CA ASN A 4 2.94 -12.34 -7.52
C ASN A 4 2.49 -11.31 -6.48
N THR A 5 2.88 -11.54 -5.23
CA THR A 5 2.60 -10.64 -4.11
C THR A 5 3.65 -9.55 -3.93
N ASP A 6 4.70 -9.49 -4.76
CA ASP A 6 5.83 -8.58 -4.58
C ASP A 6 5.42 -7.11 -4.74
N HIS A 7 4.41 -6.84 -5.57
CA HIS A 7 3.87 -5.49 -5.67
C HIS A 7 3.15 -5.07 -4.37
N LEU A 8 2.34 -5.95 -3.79
CA LEU A 8 1.68 -5.70 -2.51
C LEU A 8 2.70 -5.50 -1.38
N LYS A 9 3.74 -6.36 -1.31
CA LYS A 9 4.83 -6.23 -0.33
C LYS A 9 5.54 -4.88 -0.44
N ARG A 10 5.81 -4.42 -1.67
CA ARG A 10 6.39 -3.08 -1.89
C ARG A 10 5.47 -1.95 -1.44
N CYS A 11 4.16 -2.05 -1.71
CA CYS A 11 3.19 -1.05 -1.24
C CYS A 11 3.15 -0.98 0.29
N ILE A 12 3.13 -2.14 0.97
CA ILE A 12 3.17 -2.23 2.44
C ILE A 12 4.47 -1.61 2.99
N ALA A 13 5.62 -1.97 2.43
CA ALA A 13 6.91 -1.45 2.89
C ALA A 13 7.01 0.08 2.73
N THR A 14 6.51 0.62 1.61
CA THR A 14 6.45 2.07 1.38
C THR A 14 5.51 2.75 2.39
N LEU A 15 4.31 2.19 2.62
CA LEU A 15 3.35 2.72 3.59
C LEU A 15 3.94 2.76 5.01
N GLN A 16 4.60 1.68 5.43
CA GLN A 16 5.29 1.62 6.72
C GLN A 16 6.36 2.71 6.82
N SER A 17 7.17 2.88 5.77
CA SER A 17 8.21 3.92 5.74
C SER A 17 7.61 5.33 5.83
N SER A 18 6.54 5.61 5.08
CA SER A 18 5.84 6.90 5.14
C SER A 18 5.26 7.17 6.53
N LEU A 19 4.73 6.13 7.21
CA LEU A 19 4.21 6.27 8.57
C LEU A 19 5.32 6.55 9.59
N THR A 20 6.47 5.86 9.47
CA THR A 20 7.64 6.14 10.30
C THR A 20 8.13 7.57 10.12
N LEU A 21 8.26 8.02 8.88
CA LEU A 21 8.71 9.38 8.56
C LEU A 21 7.71 10.45 9.03
N PHE A 22 6.41 10.19 8.91
CA PHE A 22 5.36 11.06 9.45
C PHE A 22 5.51 11.25 10.97
N GLY A 23 5.80 10.17 11.72
CA GLY A 23 5.99 10.21 13.16
C GLY A 23 7.28 10.93 13.60
N GLN A 24 8.27 11.03 12.71
CA GLN A 24 9.55 11.70 12.96
C GLN A 24 9.56 13.17 12.53
N ALA A 25 8.68 13.55 11.59
CA ALA A 25 8.62 14.91 11.08
C ALA A 25 8.14 15.92 12.12
N ALA A 26 8.68 17.13 12.07
CA ALA A 26 8.31 18.20 12.98
C ALA A 26 6.81 18.52 12.89
N PRO A 27 6.10 18.72 14.02
CA PRO A 27 4.69 19.08 14.01
C PRO A 27 4.40 20.34 13.19
N ALA A 28 3.32 20.31 12.40
CA ALA A 28 2.90 21.40 11.52
C ALA A 28 3.95 21.85 10.49
N SER A 29 4.92 20.98 10.17
CA SER A 29 5.85 21.19 9.07
C SER A 29 5.28 20.73 7.74
N ILE A 30 5.78 21.31 6.65
CA ILE A 30 5.48 20.86 5.29
C ILE A 30 5.84 19.38 5.11
N GLU A 31 6.95 18.93 5.69
CA GLU A 31 7.38 17.52 5.64
C GLU A 31 6.34 16.60 6.29
N GLN A 32 5.80 17.00 7.45
CA GLN A 32 4.73 16.25 8.10
C GLN A 32 3.47 16.17 7.24
N GLU A 33 3.09 17.26 6.56
CA GLU A 33 1.96 17.26 5.62
C GLU A 33 2.20 16.35 4.41
N ILE A 34 3.42 16.37 3.85
CA ILE A 34 3.83 15.49 2.76
C ILE A 34 3.73 14.02 3.19
N PHE A 35 4.28 13.65 4.34
CA PHE A 35 4.21 12.26 4.82
C PHE A 35 2.79 11.85 5.19
N ARG A 36 1.96 12.76 5.72
CA ARG A 36 0.53 12.50 5.94
C ARG A 36 -0.16 12.11 4.65
N ASN A 37 0.06 12.88 3.58
CA ASN A 37 -0.51 12.59 2.27
C ASN A 37 0.02 11.28 1.68
N ALA A 38 1.32 11.00 1.86
CA ALA A 38 1.94 9.76 1.44
C ALA A 38 1.36 8.54 2.18
N VAL A 39 1.06 8.66 3.48
CA VAL A 39 0.40 7.60 4.26
C VAL A 39 -1.01 7.32 3.72
N VAL A 40 -1.81 8.36 3.51
CA VAL A 40 -3.18 8.19 2.97
C VAL A 40 -3.13 7.52 1.61
N LYS A 41 -2.29 8.01 0.69
CA LYS A 41 -2.17 7.42 -0.65
C LYS A 41 -1.59 6.01 -0.64
N GLY A 42 -0.59 5.74 0.20
CA GLY A 42 -0.01 4.42 0.35
C GLY A 42 -1.01 3.39 0.87
N TYR A 43 -1.92 3.80 1.76
CA TYR A 43 -3.01 2.95 2.24
C TYR A 43 -4.01 2.62 1.13
N GLU A 44 -4.49 3.63 0.39
CA GLU A 44 -5.38 3.43 -0.77
C GLU A 44 -4.78 2.44 -1.78
N LEU A 45 -3.52 2.65 -2.18
CA LEU A 45 -2.82 1.79 -3.14
C LEU A 45 -2.64 0.35 -2.64
N THR A 46 -2.39 0.18 -1.35
CA THR A 46 -2.27 -1.15 -0.72
C THR A 46 -3.59 -1.90 -0.80
N GLN A 47 -4.71 -1.23 -0.49
CA GLN A 47 -6.07 -1.82 -0.57
C GLN A 47 -6.45 -2.17 -2.02
N GLU A 48 -6.15 -1.29 -2.98
CA GLU A 48 -6.38 -1.56 -4.40
C GLU A 48 -5.59 -2.78 -4.89
N THR A 49 -4.32 -2.86 -4.52
CA THR A 49 -3.45 -4.00 -4.89
C THR A 49 -3.94 -5.30 -4.27
N GLU A 50 -4.36 -5.27 -3.01
CA GLU A 50 -4.94 -6.42 -2.31
C GLU A 50 -6.26 -6.88 -2.98
N ALA A 51 -7.11 -5.93 -3.38
CA ALA A 51 -8.34 -6.23 -4.11
C ALA A 51 -8.08 -6.88 -5.48
N LEU A 52 -7.08 -6.42 -6.23
CA LEU A 52 -6.68 -7.03 -7.49
C LEU A 52 -6.21 -8.47 -7.30
N LEU A 53 -5.36 -8.73 -6.30
CA LEU A 53 -4.89 -10.08 -5.99
C LEU A 53 -6.06 -11.00 -5.65
N ARG A 54 -7.01 -10.55 -4.82
CA ARG A 54 -8.23 -11.31 -4.49
C ARG A 54 -9.09 -11.64 -5.72
N ARG A 55 -9.22 -10.70 -6.66
CA ARG A 55 -9.94 -10.94 -7.92
C ARG A 55 -9.24 -11.98 -8.78
N SER A 56 -7.92 -11.90 -8.91
CA SER A 56 -7.13 -12.90 -9.63
C SER A 56 -7.26 -14.29 -9.02
N PHE A 57 -7.37 -14.42 -7.69
CA PHE A 57 -7.69 -15.69 -7.02
C PHE A 57 -9.12 -16.19 -7.33
N GLY A 58 -10.09 -15.30 -7.47
CA GLY A 58 -11.50 -15.66 -7.77
C GLY A 58 -11.71 -16.11 -9.21
N GLU A 59 -11.04 -15.48 -10.16
CA GLU A 59 -11.12 -15.81 -11.60
C GLU A 59 -10.54 -17.19 -11.91
N GLU A 60 -9.51 -17.65 -11.19
CA GLU A 60 -8.96 -19.01 -11.32
C GLU A 60 -9.97 -20.11 -10.92
N ASN A 61 -10.91 -19.83 -10.01
CA ASN A 61 -11.89 -20.81 -9.51
C ASN A 61 -13.19 -20.88 -10.33
N THR A 62 -13.38 -20.00 -11.32
CA THR A 62 -14.59 -19.99 -12.16
C THR A 62 -14.35 -20.56 -13.56
N SER A 63 -13.09 -20.88 -13.89
CA SER A 63 -12.68 -21.49 -15.18
C SER A 63 -12.28 -22.97 -15.07
N ALA A 64 -12.63 -23.64 -13.96
CA ALA A 64 -12.42 -25.07 -13.72
C ALA A 64 -13.76 -25.77 -13.47
#